data_AF-A0A090LGG3-F1
#
_entry.id   AF-A0A090LGG3-F1
#
_cell.length_a   1.000
_cell.length_b   1.000
_cell.length_c   1.000
_cell.angle_alpha   90.00
_cell.angle_beta   90.00
_cell.angle_gamma   90.00
#
_symmetry.space_group_name_H-M   'P 1'
#
loop_
_entity.id
_entity.type
_entity.pdbx_description
1 polymer ?
#
loop_
_entity_poly.entity_id
_entity_poly.type
_entity_poly.pdbx_seq_one_letter_code
_entity_poly.pdbx_strand_id
1 'polypeptide(L)'
;MKFLTLFTIFFLIATINANLICQLCLDFCKDLEKELESDEPDMEKKANAICDRLTHNSPLLDNVCKQLVDSELQTVVGGLEQNEPPQKICQGIGMC
;
A
#
# COMPACT_ATOMS: atom_id res chain seq x y z
N MET A 1 11.93 -30.47 -20.62
CA MET A 1 12.65 -29.21 -20.95
C MET A 1 11.72 -27.98 -20.97
N LYS A 2 10.53 -28.00 -21.61
CA LYS A 2 9.58 -26.87 -21.63
C LYS A 2 8.80 -26.60 -20.31
N PHE A 3 8.62 -27.62 -19.47
CA PHE A 3 7.92 -27.45 -18.18
C PHE A 3 8.78 -26.76 -17.10
N LEU A 4 10.10 -26.92 -17.16
CA LEU A 4 11.03 -26.29 -16.20
C LEU A 4 11.06 -24.76 -16.38
N THR A 5 10.97 -24.29 -17.63
CA THR A 5 10.90 -22.86 -17.95
C THR A 5 9.59 -22.21 -17.51
N LEU A 6 8.49 -22.96 -17.41
CA LEU A 6 7.20 -22.44 -16.95
C LEU A 6 7.22 -22.16 -15.42
N PHE A 7 7.84 -23.06 -14.66
CA PHE A 7 8.00 -22.90 -13.21
C PHE A 7 8.90 -21.72 -12.84
N THR A 8 9.99 -21.49 -13.58
CA THR A 8 10.87 -20.33 -13.35
C THR A 8 10.18 -19.01 -13.68
N ILE A 9 9.33 -18.97 -14.72
CA ILE A 9 8.55 -17.77 -15.06
C ILE A 9 7.52 -17.46 -13.97
N PHE A 10 6.82 -18.48 -13.45
CA PHE A 10 5.84 -18.29 -12.38
C PHE A 10 6.48 -17.73 -11.09
N PHE A 11 7.66 -18.24 -10.71
CA PHE A 11 8.37 -17.77 -9.53
C PHE A 11 8.88 -16.34 -9.68
N LEU A 12 9.33 -15.94 -10.89
CA LEU A 12 9.75 -14.57 -11.17
C LEU A 12 8.61 -13.56 -11.12
N ILE A 13 7.40 -13.93 -11.56
CA ILE A 13 6.23 -13.04 -11.51
C ILE A 13 5.81 -12.79 -10.04
N ALA A 14 5.89 -13.82 -9.19
CA ALA A 14 5.51 -13.70 -7.78
C ALA A 14 6.37 -12.67 -7.00
N THR A 15 7.67 -12.60 -7.28
CA THR A 15 8.57 -11.68 -6.57
C THR A 15 8.41 -10.22 -7.00
N ILE A 16 8.06 -9.96 -8.26
CA ILE A 16 7.82 -8.61 -8.79
C ILE A 16 6.59 -7.98 -8.12
N ASN A 17 5.52 -8.76 -7.95
CA ASN A 17 4.26 -8.28 -7.39
C ASN A 17 4.40 -7.89 -5.92
N ALA A 18 5.15 -8.68 -5.13
CA ALA A 18 5.40 -8.39 -3.72
C ALA A 18 6.13 -7.05 -3.52
N ASN A 19 7.12 -6.74 -4.36
CA ASN A 19 7.86 -5.49 -4.25
C ASN A 19 6.99 -4.26 -4.59
N LEU A 20 6.11 -4.37 -5.58
CA LEU A 20 5.21 -3.28 -5.96
C LEU A 20 4.15 -2.98 -4.89
N ILE A 21 3.55 -4.03 -4.29
CA ILE A 21 2.56 -3.88 -3.22
C ILE A 21 3.19 -3.27 -1.96
N CYS A 22 4.40 -3.72 -1.61
CA CYS A 22 5.14 -3.15 -0.49
C CYS A 22 5.44 -1.65 -0.72
N GLN A 23 5.95 -1.28 -1.90
CA GLN A 23 6.20 0.14 -2.21
C GLN A 23 4.91 0.98 -2.17
N LEU A 24 3.79 0.47 -2.68
CA LEU A 24 2.50 1.16 -2.61
C LEU A 24 2.08 1.46 -1.17
N CYS A 25 2.23 0.49 -0.26
CA CYS A 25 1.95 0.70 1.16
C CYS A 25 2.90 1.73 1.79
N LEU A 26 4.20 1.63 1.50
CA LEU A 26 5.20 2.54 2.05
C LEU A 26 4.94 3.99 1.63
N ASP A 27 4.61 4.20 0.37
CA ASP A 27 4.31 5.53 -0.15
C ASP A 27 2.96 6.05 0.34
N PHE A 28 1.97 5.16 0.49
CA PHE A 28 0.69 5.49 1.14
C PHE A 28 0.89 5.98 2.57
N CYS A 29 1.69 5.27 3.38
CA CYS A 29 1.99 5.68 4.76
C CYS A 29 2.66 7.06 4.81
N LYS A 30 3.66 7.31 3.96
CA LYS A 30 4.37 8.60 3.91
C LYS A 30 3.46 9.76 3.52
N ASP A 31 2.54 9.53 2.59
CA ASP A 31 1.61 10.57 2.15
C ASP A 31 0.50 10.80 3.16
N LEU A 32 0.02 9.73 3.82
CA LEU A 32 -0.97 9.84 4.88
C LEU A 32 -0.41 10.55 6.12
N GLU A 33 0.85 10.31 6.47
CA GLU A 33 1.55 11.01 7.56
C GLU A 33 1.51 12.54 7.37
N LYS A 34 1.71 13.03 6.14
CA LYS A 34 1.59 14.47 5.82
C LYS A 34 0.16 14.99 5.95
N GLU A 35 -0.83 14.17 5.63
CA GLU A 35 -2.25 14.56 5.68
C GLU A 35 -2.83 14.47 7.09
N LEU A 36 -2.19 13.76 8.02
CA LEU A 36 -2.54 13.76 9.44
C LEU A 36 -2.27 15.13 10.08
N GLU A 37 -1.35 15.92 9.53
CA GLU A 37 -1.07 17.29 9.98
C GLU A 37 -2.13 18.31 9.52
N SER A 38 -3.09 17.92 8.66
CA SER A 38 -4.09 18.84 8.09
C SER A 38 -5.46 18.75 8.78
N ASP A 39 -6.13 19.90 8.96
CA ASP A 39 -7.42 20.04 9.66
C ASP A 39 -8.65 19.40 8.94
N GLU A 40 -8.47 18.72 7.80
CA GLU A 40 -9.61 18.08 7.11
C GLU A 40 -10.09 16.81 7.88
N PRO A 41 -11.38 16.74 8.28
CA PRO A 41 -11.86 15.75 9.24
C PRO A 41 -12.13 14.37 8.65
N ASP A 42 -12.16 14.24 7.32
CA ASP A 42 -12.52 12.99 6.65
C ASP A 42 -11.25 12.22 6.21
N MET A 43 -10.77 11.36 7.10
CA MET A 43 -9.57 10.54 6.89
C MET A 43 -9.74 9.55 5.73
N GLU A 44 -10.93 8.99 5.56
CA GLU A 44 -11.19 8.01 4.51
C GLU A 44 -11.14 8.66 3.12
N LYS A 45 -11.70 9.87 3.00
CA LYS A 45 -11.61 10.66 1.77
C LYS A 45 -10.18 11.07 1.45
N LYS A 46 -9.39 11.50 2.44
CA LYS A 46 -7.95 11.79 2.27
C LYS A 46 -7.19 10.56 1.77
N ALA A 47 -7.40 9.42 2.43
CA ALA A 47 -6.76 8.17 2.08
C ALA A 47 -7.10 7.72 0.65
N ASN A 48 -8.37 7.83 0.25
CA ASN A 48 -8.78 7.53 -1.13
C ASN A 48 -8.14 8.48 -2.16
N ALA A 49 -8.01 9.78 -1.84
CA ALA A 49 -7.35 10.74 -2.73
C ALA A 49 -5.83 10.45 -2.86
N ILE A 50 -5.19 9.98 -1.79
CA ILE A 50 -3.80 9.49 -1.85
C ILE A 50 -3.72 8.30 -2.82
N CYS A 51 -4.66 7.35 -2.75
CA CYS A 51 -4.70 6.21 -3.66
C CYS A 51 -4.85 6.64 -5.13
N ASP A 52 -5.76 7.55 -5.44
CA ASP A 52 -5.94 8.06 -6.81
C ASP A 52 -4.64 8.68 -7.36
N ARG A 53 -3.91 9.41 -6.50
CA ARG A 53 -2.63 10.07 -6.82
C ARG A 53 -1.50 9.07 -7.02
N LEU A 54 -1.25 8.19 -6.05
CA LEU A 54 -0.15 7.21 -6.10
C LEU A 54 -0.28 6.26 -7.29
N THR A 55 -1.52 5.86 -7.58
CA THR A 55 -1.80 4.86 -8.62
C THR A 55 -2.00 5.50 -9.99
N HIS A 56 -2.00 6.83 -10.09
CA HIS A 56 -2.32 7.58 -11.29
C HIS A 56 -3.66 7.13 -11.92
N ASN A 57 -4.65 6.79 -11.08
CA ASN A 57 -5.93 6.20 -11.48
C ASN A 57 -5.81 4.90 -12.29
N SER A 58 -4.70 4.15 -12.14
CA SER A 58 -4.57 2.81 -12.72
C SER A 58 -5.57 1.87 -12.04
N PRO A 59 -6.57 1.29 -12.74
CA PRO A 59 -7.65 0.57 -12.08
C PRO A 59 -7.18 -0.60 -11.20
N LEU A 60 -6.10 -1.28 -11.60
CA LEU A 60 -5.57 -2.40 -10.84
C LEU A 60 -4.89 -1.96 -9.54
N LEU A 61 -4.04 -0.94 -9.62
CA LEU A 61 -3.30 -0.45 -8.45
C LEU A 61 -4.22 0.35 -7.52
N ASP A 62 -5.16 1.10 -8.09
CA ASP A 62 -6.15 1.88 -7.35
C ASP A 62 -7.05 0.98 -6.52
N ASN A 63 -7.57 -0.11 -7.09
CA ASN A 63 -8.33 -1.10 -6.33
C ASN A 63 -7.50 -1.71 -5.19
N VAL A 64 -6.22 -2.02 -5.41
CA VAL A 64 -5.35 -2.55 -4.35
C VAL A 64 -5.14 -1.52 -3.23
N CYS A 65 -4.89 -0.25 -3.60
CA CYS A 65 -4.71 0.82 -2.62
C CYS A 65 -6.00 1.09 -1.84
N LYS A 66 -7.15 1.15 -2.51
CA LYS A 66 -8.44 1.38 -1.85
C LYS A 66 -8.83 0.23 -0.94
N GLN A 67 -8.48 -1.01 -1.28
CA GLN A 67 -8.63 -2.14 -0.36
C GLN A 67 -7.74 -2.02 0.90
N LEU A 68 -6.53 -1.45 0.77
CA LEU A 68 -5.71 -1.06 1.93
C LEU A 68 -6.43 0.00 2.78
N VAL A 69 -7.07 1.00 2.18
CA VAL A 69 -7.88 1.98 2.90
C VAL A 69 -9.05 1.31 3.63
N ASP A 70 -9.84 0.51 2.92
CA ASP A 70 -11.04 -0.13 3.45
C ASP A 70 -10.73 -1.07 4.63
N SER A 71 -9.58 -1.76 4.58
CA SER A 71 -9.26 -2.84 5.52
C SER A 71 -8.31 -2.41 6.63
N GLU A 72 -7.37 -1.50 6.35
CA GLU A 72 -6.21 -1.25 7.21
C GLU A 72 -6.00 0.22 7.56
N LEU A 73 -6.85 1.15 7.09
CA LEU A 73 -6.67 2.58 7.37
C LEU A 73 -6.49 2.87 8.86
N GLN A 74 -7.30 2.27 9.72
CA GLN A 74 -7.19 2.47 11.17
C GLN A 74 -5.86 1.94 11.73
N THR A 75 -5.39 0.79 11.25
CA THR A 75 -4.10 0.21 11.63
C THR A 75 -2.95 1.12 11.22
N VAL A 76 -2.99 1.63 9.98
CA VAL A 76 -1.96 2.54 9.45
C VAL A 76 -1.94 3.85 10.24
N VAL A 77 -3.09 4.49 10.43
CA VAL A 77 -3.21 5.74 11.21
C VAL A 77 -2.68 5.54 12.62
N GLY A 78 -3.11 4.49 13.32
CA GLY A 78 -2.64 4.22 14.68
C GLY A 78 -1.13 3.93 14.75
N GLY A 79 -0.55 3.31 13.72
CA GLY A 79 0.90 3.12 13.61
C GLY A 79 1.64 4.46 13.42
N LEU A 80 1.14 5.33 12.54
CA LEU A 80 1.71 6.64 12.28
C LEU A 80 1.63 7.56 13.51
N GLU A 81 0.50 7.57 14.23
CA GLU A 81 0.34 8.33 15.48
C GLU A 81 1.33 7.87 16.57
N GLN A 82 1.71 6.59 16.55
CA GLN A 82 2.73 6.02 17.43
C GLN A 82 4.17 6.23 16.92
N ASN A 83 4.36 6.99 15.84
CA ASN A 83 5.64 7.19 15.17
C ASN A 83 6.31 5.87 14.75
N GLU A 84 5.52 4.86 14.41
CA GLU A 84 6.07 3.63 13.84
C GLU A 84 6.60 3.89 12.43
N PRO A 85 7.78 3.35 12.07
CA PRO A 85 8.30 3.54 10.72
C PRO A 85 7.38 2.83 9.71
N PRO A 86 7.11 3.41 8.52
CA PRO A 86 6.26 2.81 7.49
C PRO A 86 6.60 1.35 7.16
N GLN A 87 7.90 1.00 7.20
CA GLN A 87 8.35 -0.37 7.00
C GLN A 87 7.73 -1.36 8.00
N LYS A 88 7.63 -0.99 9.28
CA LYS A 88 7.06 -1.83 10.33
C LYS A 88 5.55 -1.93 10.17
N ILE A 89 4.88 -0.83 9.84
CA ILE A 89 3.43 -0.79 9.61
C ILE A 89 3.07 -1.73 8.45
N CYS A 90 3.73 -1.56 7.30
CA CYS A 90 3.45 -2.37 6.10
C CYS A 90 3.77 -3.86 6.29
N GLN A 91 4.78 -4.19 7.11
CA GLN A 91 5.04 -5.58 7.53
C GLN A 91 3.95 -6.13 8.46
N GLY A 92 3.42 -5.30 9.36
CA GLY A 92 2.37 -5.68 10.28
C GLY A 92 1.06 -6.07 9.59
N ILE A 93 0.76 -5.44 8.44
CA ILE A 93 -0.43 -5.72 7.62
C ILE A 93 -0.15 -6.67 6.44
N GLY A 94 1.07 -7.21 6.33
CA GLY A 94 1.42 -8.21 5.32
C GLY A 94 1.51 -7.69 3.87
N MET A 95 1.64 -6.38 3.68
CA MET A 95 1.92 -5.78 2.37
C MET A 95 3.42 -5.71 2.07
N CYS A 96 4.23 -5.81 3.13
CA CYS A 96 5.64 -6.17 3.16
C CYS A 96 5.80 -7.33 4.17
#